data_AF-A0A7J9FWV2-F1
#
_entry.id   AF-A0A7J9FWV2-F1
#
_cell.length_a   1.000
_cell.length_b   1.000
_cell.length_c   1.000
_cell.angle_alpha   90.00
_cell.angle_beta   90.00
_cell.angle_gamma   90.00
#
_symmetry.space_group_name_H-M   'P 1'
#
loop_
_entity.id
_entity.type
_entity.pdbx_description
1 polymer ?
#
loop_
_entity_poly.entity_id
_entity_poly.type
_entity_poly.pdbx_seq_one_letter_code
_entity_poly.pdbx_strand_id
1 'polypeptide(L)'
;MKRLAMGSMTTPEYSEWRSKRINDNNPESNLEDARPMEEYLQVIPLELEIIEQDFERRNFELEKKIEQLEEEKMHLRLDADVQKLKAEKLRKGNNKAEEDLDNLKMDYKKLRLSMRTTGLGKTSEQWRQEIQEEKGKADRWEKKCQETQV
;
A
#
# COMPACT_ATOMS: atom_id res chain seq x y z
N MET A 1 -14.79 -27.62 -16.44
CA MET A 1 -15.36 -26.41 -17.08
C MET A 1 -16.39 -25.81 -16.14
N LYS A 2 -16.19 -24.56 -15.69
CA LYS A 2 -17.16 -23.84 -14.87
C LYS A 2 -18.26 -23.33 -15.80
N ARG A 3 -19.53 -23.66 -15.52
CA ARG A 3 -20.69 -23.15 -16.26
C ARG A 3 -20.82 -21.67 -15.94
N LEU A 4 -20.61 -20.81 -16.93
CA LEU A 4 -21.00 -19.41 -16.84
C LEU A 4 -22.53 -19.39 -16.79
N ALA A 5 -23.09 -18.89 -15.69
CA ALA A 5 -24.50 -18.57 -15.61
C ALA A 5 -24.75 -17.43 -16.61
N MET A 6 -25.20 -17.80 -17.80
CA MET A 6 -25.65 -16.86 -18.82
C MET A 6 -26.93 -16.23 -18.25
N GLY A 7 -26.83 -15.01 -17.74
CA GLY A 7 -27.99 -14.26 -17.25
C GLY A 7 -29.07 -14.24 -18.32
N SER A 8 -30.35 -14.30 -17.92
CA SER A 8 -31.50 -14.19 -18.83
C SER A 8 -31.24 -13.06 -19.82
N MET A 9 -31.05 -13.40 -21.10
CA MET A 9 -30.75 -12.41 -22.13
C MET A 9 -31.94 -11.51 -22.43
N THR A 10 -33.15 -11.95 -22.09
CA THR A 10 -34.41 -11.24 -22.30
C THR A 10 -34.73 -10.32 -21.13
N THR A 11 -34.80 -9.03 -21.44
CA THR A 11 -35.22 -7.95 -20.54
C THR A 11 -36.71 -8.04 -20.21
N PRO A 12 -37.16 -7.43 -19.09
CA PRO A 12 -38.57 -7.37 -18.72
C PRO A 12 -39.44 -6.79 -19.84
N GLU A 13 -38.92 -5.78 -20.55
CA GLU A 13 -39.56 -5.13 -21.70
C GLU A 13 -39.80 -6.11 -22.86
N TYR A 14 -38.82 -6.96 -23.21
CA TYR A 14 -39.04 -8.03 -24.21
C TYR A 14 -40.11 -9.04 -23.77
N SER A 15 -40.13 -9.41 -22.49
CA SER A 15 -41.13 -10.34 -21.97
C SER A 15 -42.55 -9.77 -21.91
N GLU A 16 -42.69 -8.48 -21.59
CA GLU A 16 -43.97 -7.75 -21.64
C GLU A 16 -44.46 -7.59 -23.08
N TRP A 17 -43.56 -7.21 -24.00
CA TRP A 17 -43.85 -7.10 -25.41
C TRP A 17 -44.31 -8.44 -26.01
N ARG A 18 -43.61 -9.54 -25.68
CA ARG A 18 -44.00 -10.90 -26.12
C ARG A 18 -45.34 -11.34 -25.55
N SER A 19 -45.67 -10.92 -24.33
CA SER A 19 -46.94 -11.26 -23.68
C SER A 19 -48.14 -10.50 -24.27
N LYS A 20 -47.91 -9.35 -24.91
CA LYS A 20 -48.94 -8.58 -25.63
C LYS A 20 -49.26 -9.11 -27.02
N ARG A 21 -48.36 -9.89 -27.64
CA ARG A 21 -48.64 -10.54 -28.93
C ARG A 21 -49.41 -11.84 -28.71
N ILE A 22 -50.72 -11.81 -28.97
CA ILE A 22 -51.51 -13.00 -29.21
C ILE A 22 -50.93 -13.67 -30.46
N ASN A 23 -50.66 -14.97 -30.39
CA ASN A 23 -49.95 -15.74 -31.42
C ASN A 23 -50.73 -15.73 -32.76
N ASP A 24 -50.25 -14.99 -33.76
CA ASP A 24 -50.85 -14.89 -35.11
C ASP A 24 -50.83 -16.21 -35.93
N ASN A 25 -50.37 -17.32 -35.36
CA ASN A 25 -50.30 -18.61 -36.05
C ASN A 25 -51.56 -19.49 -35.89
N ASN A 26 -52.64 -18.98 -35.30
CA ASN A 26 -53.94 -19.67 -35.32
C ASN A 26 -54.99 -18.75 -35.96
N PRO A 27 -55.53 -19.06 -37.16
CA PRO A 27 -56.65 -18.32 -37.70
C PRO A 27 -57.90 -18.71 -36.92
N GLU A 28 -58.10 -18.10 -35.75
CA GLU A 28 -59.39 -18.17 -35.07
C GLU A 28 -60.29 -17.08 -35.65
N SER A 29 -61.13 -17.50 -36.60
CA SER A 29 -62.26 -16.76 -37.12
C SER A 29 -63.16 -16.28 -35.98
N ASN A 30 -63.50 -14.99 -35.92
CA ASN A 30 -64.87 -14.49 -36.00
C ASN A 30 -64.93 -12.96 -35.78
N LEU A 31 -65.80 -12.31 -36.56
CA LEU A 31 -66.15 -10.90 -36.53
C LEU A 31 -66.56 -10.42 -35.12
N GLU A 32 -65.90 -9.37 -34.61
CA GLU A 32 -66.55 -8.37 -33.76
C GLU A 32 -65.86 -7.01 -33.95
N ASP A 33 -66.50 -6.17 -34.77
CA ASP A 33 -66.13 -4.80 -35.07
C ASP A 33 -66.34 -3.89 -33.84
N ALA A 34 -65.25 -3.45 -33.20
CA ALA A 34 -65.15 -2.17 -32.49
C ALA A 34 -63.71 -1.83 -32.02
N ARG A 35 -62.65 -2.34 -32.67
CA ARG A 35 -61.30 -1.83 -32.39
C ARG A 35 -61.03 -0.58 -33.22
N PRO A 36 -60.76 0.58 -32.60
CA PRO A 36 -60.51 1.81 -33.34
C PRO A 36 -59.27 1.65 -34.25
N MET A 37 -59.29 2.29 -35.41
CA MET A 37 -58.17 2.29 -36.38
C MET A 37 -56.84 2.74 -35.71
N GLU A 38 -56.92 3.50 -34.62
CA GLU A 38 -55.77 3.89 -33.78
C GLU A 38 -54.99 2.68 -33.20
N GLU A 39 -55.64 1.55 -32.89
CA GLU A 39 -54.96 0.33 -32.43
C GLU A 39 -54.19 -0.37 -33.56
N TYR A 40 -54.64 -0.28 -34.81
CA TYR A 40 -53.94 -0.82 -35.98
C TYR A 40 -52.79 0.09 -36.45
N LEU A 41 -52.87 1.39 -36.15
CA LEU A 41 -51.83 2.39 -36.39
C LEU A 41 -50.83 2.50 -35.24
N GLN A 42 -51.05 1.78 -34.14
CA GLN A 42 -50.10 1.70 -33.04
C GLN A 42 -48.86 0.98 -33.57
N VAL A 43 -47.84 1.76 -33.93
CA VAL A 43 -46.56 1.24 -34.45
C VAL A 43 -45.92 0.43 -33.32
N ILE A 44 -46.18 -0.88 -33.32
CA ILE A 44 -45.53 -1.82 -32.41
C ILE A 44 -44.08 -1.91 -32.87
N PRO A 45 -43.11 -1.52 -32.02
CA PRO A 45 -41.70 -1.65 -32.35
C PRO A 45 -41.39 -3.10 -32.70
N LEU A 46 -40.60 -3.30 -33.76
CA LEU A 46 -40.17 -4.63 -34.17
C LEU A 46 -39.28 -5.23 -33.09
N GLU A 47 -39.26 -6.57 -32.94
CA GLU A 47 -38.35 -7.26 -32.00
C GLU A 47 -36.92 -6.78 -32.12
N LEU A 48 -36.48 -6.59 -33.37
CA LEU A 48 -35.13 -6.16 -33.69
C LEU A 48 -34.85 -4.74 -33.19
N GLU A 49 -35.83 -3.83 -33.28
CA GLU A 49 -35.71 -2.45 -32.81
C GLU A 49 -35.57 -2.39 -31.27
N ILE A 50 -36.33 -3.24 -30.57
CA ILE A 50 -36.22 -3.37 -29.10
C ILE A 50 -34.86 -3.96 -28.71
N ILE A 51 -34.41 -5.01 -29.40
CA ILE A 51 -33.12 -5.65 -29.14
C ILE A 51 -31.96 -4.69 -29.43
N GLU A 52 -32.06 -3.88 -30.48
CA GLU A 52 -31.05 -2.88 -30.86
C GLU A 52 -30.94 -1.79 -29.78
N GLN A 53 -32.07 -1.22 -29.33
CA GLN A 53 -32.07 -0.23 -28.25
C GLN A 53 -31.51 -0.79 -26.94
N ASP A 54 -31.84 -2.04 -26.58
CA ASP A 54 -31.29 -2.70 -25.40
C ASP A 54 -29.77 -2.92 -25.51
N PHE A 55 -29.29 -3.24 -26.72
CA PHE A 55 -27.87 -3.40 -26.99
C PHE A 55 -27.11 -2.08 -26.87
N GLU A 56 -27.64 -1.00 -27.45
CA GLU A 56 -27.06 0.34 -27.33
C GLU A 56 -27.00 0.80 -25.87
N ARG A 57 -28.08 0.59 -25.11
CA ARG A 57 -28.13 0.93 -23.67
C ARG A 57 -27.04 0.21 -22.89
N ARG A 58 -26.88 -1.10 -23.11
CA ARG A 58 -25.85 -1.91 -22.43
C ARG A 58 -24.44 -1.49 -22.84
N ASN A 59 -24.21 -1.15 -24.11
CA ASN A 59 -22.92 -0.65 -24.56
C ASN A 59 -22.57 0.67 -23.89
N PHE A 60 -23.52 1.61 -23.83
CA PHE A 60 -23.30 2.89 -23.16
C PHE A 60 -22.96 2.70 -21.66
N GLU A 61 -23.66 1.81 -20.96
CA GLU A 61 -23.33 1.48 -19.57
C GLU A 61 -21.93 0.87 -19.41
N LEU A 62 -21.51 0.02 -20.36
CA LEU A 62 -20.19 -0.58 -20.36
C LEU A 62 -19.09 0.45 -20.65
N GLU A 63 -19.29 1.34 -21.61
CA GLU A 63 -18.37 2.43 -21.92
C GLU A 63 -18.16 3.33 -20.70
N LYS A 64 -19.25 3.72 -20.01
CA LYS A 64 -19.16 4.51 -18.78
C LYS A 64 -18.39 3.79 -17.67
N LYS A 65 -18.58 2.47 -17.51
CA LYS A 65 -17.80 1.67 -16.54
C LYS A 65 -16.33 1.56 -16.92
N ILE A 66 -16.01 1.45 -18.22
CA ILE A 66 -14.63 1.43 -18.70
C ILE A 66 -13.95 2.76 -18.39
N GLU A 67 -14.60 3.89 -18.68
CA GLU A 67 -14.07 5.23 -18.38
C GLU A 67 -13.77 5.40 -16.87
N GLN A 68 -14.71 5.00 -16.01
CA GLN A 68 -14.51 5.02 -14.56
C GLN A 68 -13.32 4.16 -14.11
N LEU A 69 -13.19 2.94 -14.64
CA LEU A 69 -12.08 2.05 -14.31
C LEU A 69 -10.74 2.59 -14.81
N GLU A 70 -10.71 3.28 -15.95
CA GLU A 70 -9.51 3.94 -16.46
C GLU A 70 -9.07 5.10 -15.56
N GLU A 71 -10.02 5.91 -15.09
CA GLU A 71 -9.77 6.99 -14.12
C GLU A 71 -9.24 6.43 -12.79
N GLU A 72 -9.91 5.43 -12.20
CA GLU A 72 -9.46 4.76 -10.96
C GLU A 72 -8.05 4.18 -11.11
N LYS A 73 -7.77 3.53 -12.24
CA LYS A 73 -6.44 2.99 -12.54
C LYS A 73 -5.38 4.07 -12.61
N MET A 74 -5.68 5.25 -13.15
CA MET A 74 -4.75 6.38 -13.19
C MET A 74 -4.47 6.92 -11.78
N HIS A 75 -5.49 7.06 -10.93
CA HIS A 75 -5.31 7.44 -9.53
C HIS A 75 -4.44 6.45 -8.76
N LEU A 76 -4.72 5.15 -8.88
CA LEU A 76 -3.95 4.11 -8.19
C LEU A 76 -2.47 4.09 -8.62
N ARG A 77 -2.19 4.36 -9.91
CA ARG A 77 -0.81 4.50 -10.40
C ARG A 77 -0.08 5.67 -9.74
N LEU A 78 -0.72 6.83 -9.64
CA LEU A 78 -0.15 7.99 -8.97
C LEU A 78 0.13 7.71 -7.49
N ASP A 79 -0.81 7.08 -6.79
CA ASP A 79 -0.64 6.70 -5.39
C ASP A 79 0.52 5.72 -5.20
N ALA A 80 0.65 4.73 -6.07
CA ALA A 80 1.75 3.79 -6.04
C ALA A 80 3.12 4.49 -6.20
N ASP A 81 3.23 5.45 -7.14
CA ASP A 81 4.45 6.23 -7.35
C ASP A 81 4.76 7.13 -6.14
N VAL A 82 3.75 7.77 -5.55
CA VAL A 82 3.91 8.56 -4.32
C VAL A 82 4.40 7.69 -3.16
N GLN A 83 3.84 6.50 -2.97
CA GLN A 83 4.27 5.58 -1.92
C GLN A 83 5.71 5.09 -2.16
N LYS A 84 6.06 4.78 -3.40
CA LYS A 84 7.42 4.41 -3.79
C LYS A 84 8.44 5.51 -3.47
N LEU A 85 8.13 6.76 -3.80
CA LEU A 85 8.98 7.92 -3.50
C LEU A 85 9.15 8.13 -1.99
N LYS A 86 8.06 8.00 -1.21
CA LYS A 86 8.11 8.09 0.26
C LYS A 86 9.01 7.00 0.85
N ALA A 87 8.85 5.75 0.41
CA ALA A 87 9.66 4.63 0.87
C ALA A 87 11.15 4.82 0.54
N GLU A 88 11.48 5.33 -0.65
CA GLU A 88 12.86 5.60 -1.03
C GLU A 88 13.50 6.68 -0.16
N LYS A 89 12.77 7.77 0.14
CA LYS A 89 13.25 8.84 1.02
C LYS A 89 13.52 8.31 2.44
N LEU A 90 12.62 7.51 2.98
CA LEU A 90 12.80 6.87 4.29
C LEU A 90 14.03 5.97 4.31
N ARG A 91 14.22 5.15 3.26
CA ARG A 91 15.40 4.28 3.14
C ARG A 91 16.71 5.08 3.15
N LYS A 92 16.78 6.19 2.39
CA LYS A 92 17.96 7.06 2.37
C LYS A 92 18.25 7.65 3.76
N GLY A 93 17.21 8.08 4.48
CA GLY A 93 17.33 8.58 5.85
C GLY A 93 17.88 7.52 6.81
N ASN A 94 17.32 6.30 6.77
CA ASN A 94 17.77 5.19 7.61
C ASN A 94 19.22 4.81 7.34
N ASN A 95 19.63 4.69 6.08
CA ASN A 95 21.01 4.34 5.73
C ASN A 95 22.01 5.35 6.30
N LYS A 96 21.69 6.65 6.25
CA LYS A 96 22.54 7.68 6.85
C LYS A 96 22.60 7.56 8.38
N ALA A 97 21.45 7.36 9.02
CA ALA A 97 21.40 7.20 10.48
C ALA A 97 22.16 5.96 10.95
N GLU A 98 22.15 4.88 10.15
CA GLU A 98 22.91 3.65 10.42
C GLU A 98 24.42 3.88 10.28
N GLU A 99 24.86 4.58 9.22
CA GLU A 99 26.26 4.98 9.05
C GLU A 99 26.75 5.86 10.21
N ASP A 100 25.95 6.86 10.59
CA ASP A 100 26.25 7.74 11.74
C ASP A 100 26.36 6.94 13.06
N LEU A 101 25.49 5.95 13.26
CA LEU A 101 25.52 5.08 14.43
C LEU A 101 26.77 4.21 14.46
N ASP A 102 27.17 3.63 13.33
CA ASP A 102 28.38 2.82 13.23
C ASP A 102 29.65 3.64 13.45
N ASN A 103 29.71 4.86 12.92
CA ASN A 103 30.79 5.81 13.18
C ASN A 103 30.89 6.13 14.68
N LEU A 104 29.77 6.49 15.32
CA LEU A 104 29.72 6.77 16.75
C LEU A 104 30.16 5.56 17.58
N LYS A 105 29.75 4.34 17.18
CA LYS A 105 30.15 3.10 17.83
C LYS A 105 31.66 2.86 17.71
N MET A 106 32.27 3.18 16.56
CA MET A 106 33.72 3.12 16.39
C MET A 106 34.45 4.15 17.26
N ASP A 107 33.98 5.40 17.27
CA ASP A 107 34.57 6.46 18.09
C ASP A 107 34.50 6.14 19.58
N TYR A 108 33.36 5.62 20.04
CA TYR A 108 33.19 5.18 21.41
C TYR A 108 34.16 4.04 21.77
N LYS A 109 34.31 3.03 20.90
CA LYS A 109 35.29 1.95 21.12
C LYS A 109 36.70 2.50 21.22
N LYS A 110 37.08 3.44 20.35
CA LYS A 110 38.39 4.08 20.36
C LYS A 110 38.62 4.87 21.64
N LEU A 111 37.67 5.71 22.05
CA LEU A 111 37.72 6.46 23.30
C LEU A 111 37.90 5.54 24.51
N ARG A 112 37.12 4.46 24.58
CA ARG A 112 37.22 3.46 25.67
C ARG A 112 38.60 2.81 25.73
N LEU A 113 39.21 2.49 24.58
CA LEU A 113 40.57 1.96 24.52
C LEU A 113 41.58 3.02 24.98
N SER A 114 41.47 4.26 24.51
CA SER A 114 42.34 5.36 24.94
C SER A 114 42.27 5.62 26.45
N MET A 115 41.09 5.59 27.06
CA MET A 115 40.92 5.73 28.52
C MET A 115 41.61 4.60 29.31
N ARG A 116 41.62 3.37 28.76
CA ARG A 116 42.35 2.25 29.36
C ARG A 116 43.87 2.43 29.26
N THR A 117 44.38 2.86 28.10
CA THR A 117 45.82 3.05 27.88
C THR A 117 46.39 4.20 28.69
N THR A 118 45.66 5.32 28.80
CA THR A 118 46.10 6.50 29.55
C THR A 118 45.96 6.36 31.07
N GLY A 119 45.46 5.23 31.58
CA GLY A 119 45.23 5.02 33.01
C GLY A 119 44.05 5.83 33.58
N LEU A 120 43.34 6.61 32.76
CA LEU A 120 42.12 7.33 33.15
C LEU A 120 40.97 6.40 33.59
N GLY A 121 41.05 5.12 33.23
CA GLY A 121 40.12 4.08 33.68
C GLY A 121 40.36 3.56 35.10
N LYS A 122 41.42 4.00 35.79
CA LYS A 122 41.68 3.63 37.19
C LYS A 122 40.62 4.25 38.10
N THR A 123 40.12 3.46 39.05
CA THR A 123 39.22 4.00 40.09
C THR A 123 39.98 4.87 41.07
N SER A 124 39.30 5.77 41.76
CA SER A 124 39.94 6.69 42.72
C SER A 124 40.67 5.96 43.86
N GLU A 125 40.25 4.74 44.20
CA GLU A 125 40.94 3.88 45.17
C GLU A 125 42.27 3.34 44.65
N GLN A 126 42.32 2.89 43.39
CA GLN A 126 43.56 2.45 42.76
C GLN A 126 44.59 3.59 42.72
N TRP A 127 44.15 4.81 42.42
CA TRP A 127 45.01 6.00 42.50
C TRP A 127 45.51 6.29 43.92
N ARG A 128 44.64 6.19 44.94
CA ARG A 128 45.03 6.40 46.34
C ARG A 128 46.07 5.37 46.80
N GLN A 129 45.90 4.11 46.40
CA GLN A 129 46.80 3.03 46.77
C GLN A 129 48.18 3.19 46.12
N GLU A 130 48.24 3.56 44.84
CA GLU A 130 49.49 3.83 44.12
C GLU A 130 50.25 5.03 44.71
N ILE A 131 49.54 6.09 45.11
CA ILE A 131 50.14 7.24 45.82
C ILE A 131 50.72 6.83 47.18
N GLN A 132 50.06 5.94 47.94
CA GLN A 132 50.58 5.45 49.22
C GLN A 132 51.80 4.57 49.04
N GLU A 133 51.82 3.71 48.02
CA GLU A 133 53.00 2.90 47.69
C GLU A 133 54.20 3.77 47.28
N GLU A 134 53.99 4.80 46.46
CA GLU A 134 55.06 5.72 46.07
C GLU A 134 55.58 6.56 47.26
N LYS A 135 54.69 7.02 48.15
CA LYS A 135 55.12 7.66 49.41
C LYS A 135 55.99 6.73 50.25
N GLY A 136 55.57 5.48 50.44
CA GLY A 136 56.38 4.50 51.16
C GLY A 136 57.72 4.18 50.50
N LYS A 137 57.83 4.28 49.16
CA LYS A 137 59.11 4.17 48.45
C LYS A 137 60.00 5.39 48.69
N ALA A 138 59.44 6.60 48.63
CA ALA A 138 60.18 7.83 48.90
C ALA A 138 60.75 7.84 50.32
N ASP A 139 59.96 7.48 51.33
CA ASP A 139 60.39 7.41 52.72
C ASP A 139 61.53 6.40 52.92
N ARG A 140 61.50 5.26 52.20
CA ARG A 140 62.58 4.28 52.21
C ARG A 140 63.86 4.82 51.57
N TRP A 141 63.75 5.55 50.47
CA TRP A 141 64.91 6.18 49.83
C TRP A 141 65.50 7.28 50.71
N GLU A 142 64.67 8.05 51.41
CA GLU A 142 65.10 9.09 52.33
C GLU A 142 65.91 8.50 53.50
N LYS A 143 65.41 7.45 54.14
CA LYS A 143 66.16 6.72 55.18
C LYS A 143 67.50 6.19 54.67
N LYS A 144 67.50 5.59 53.48
CA LYS A 144 68.73 5.06 52.87
C LYS A 144 69.75 6.16 52.56
N CYS A 145 69.30 7.35 52.16
CA CYS A 145 70.18 8.50 51.95
C CYS A 145 70.75 9.04 53.28
N GLN A 146 69.95 9.07 54.34
CA GLN A 146 70.41 9.49 55.67
C GLN A 146 71.44 8.50 56.24
N GLU A 147 71.26 7.20 56.02
CA GLU A 147 72.20 6.15 56.42
C GLU A 147 73.55 6.20 55.68
N THR A 148 73.61 6.84 54.51
CA THR A 148 74.86 6.99 53.72
C THR A 148 75.57 8.34 53.94
N GLN A 149 75.00 9.24 54.75
CA GLN A 149 75.59 10.54 55.10
C GLN A 149 76.29 10.55 56.48
N VAL A 150 76.46 9.37 57.10
CA VAL A 150 77.24 9.13 58.33
C VAL A 150 78.56 8.46 57.96
#